data_AF-A0A7V3XNQ8-F1
#
_entry.id   AF-A0A7V3XNQ8-F1
#
_cell.length_a   1.000
_cell.length_b   1.000
_cell.length_c   1.000
_cell.angle_alpha   90.00
_cell.angle_beta   90.00
_cell.angle_gamma   90.00
#
_symmetry.space_group_name_H-M   'P 1'
#
loop_
_entity.id
_entity.type
_entity.pdbx_description
1 polymer ?
#
loop_
_entity_poly.entity_id
_entity_poly.type
_entity_poly.pdbx_seq_one_letter_code
_entity_poly.pdbx_strand_id
1 'polypeptide(L)'
;MLEYVIFIIAGCLGALIKDILEDNKIKLPKKINGELSLGFLGGVVAGGLVGYLTDGSFLASFLAGYSAPLVIKKLLPKEENQILENENNIENLIRSIAKAELVDPDLAIRVARCESNLNPNAININKDGSKDRGLYQINSKWHPEVSDEEAFDPVFSIKFFCKAYKEGHLDWWNTTKNCWKNP
;
A
#
# COMPACT_ATOMS: atom_id res chain seq x y z
N MET A 1 -45.53 -7.30 -3.80
CA MET A 1 -44.70 -7.31 -2.57
C MET A 1 -44.10 -8.70 -2.29
N LEU A 2 -44.88 -9.78 -2.34
CA LEU A 2 -44.40 -11.14 -2.04
C LEU A 2 -43.30 -11.64 -3.01
N GLU A 3 -43.39 -11.27 -4.28
CA GLU A 3 -42.39 -11.66 -5.31
C GLU A 3 -40.99 -11.09 -5.00
N TYR A 4 -40.89 -9.85 -4.55
CA TYR A 4 -39.59 -9.23 -4.23
C TYR A 4 -38.91 -9.85 -2.99
N VAL A 5 -39.71 -10.41 -2.07
CA VAL A 5 -39.19 -11.10 -0.88
C VAL A 5 -38.45 -12.38 -1.28
N ILE A 6 -38.91 -13.08 -2.33
CA ILE A 6 -38.27 -14.31 -2.84
C ILE A 6 -36.84 -14.01 -3.33
N PHE A 7 -36.59 -12.84 -3.89
CA PHE A 7 -35.26 -12.47 -4.41
C PHE A 7 -34.29 -12.04 -3.33
N ILE A 8 -34.80 -11.38 -2.29
CA ILE A 8 -34.02 -11.12 -1.07
C ILE A 8 -33.63 -12.46 -0.44
N ILE A 9 -34.55 -13.42 -0.37
CA ILE A 9 -34.26 -14.78 0.12
C ILE A 9 -33.22 -15.48 -0.76
N ALA A 10 -33.34 -15.40 -2.09
CA ALA A 10 -32.38 -15.97 -3.03
C ALA A 10 -30.97 -15.38 -2.83
N GLY A 11 -30.87 -14.05 -2.68
CA GLY A 11 -29.62 -13.35 -2.36
C GLY A 11 -29.03 -13.76 -1.01
N CYS A 12 -29.88 -13.86 0.02
CA CYS A 12 -29.49 -14.38 1.35
C CYS A 12 -28.94 -15.80 1.27
N LEU A 13 -29.61 -16.70 0.54
CA LEU A 13 -29.16 -18.08 0.37
C LEU A 13 -27.81 -18.15 -0.35
N GLY A 14 -27.63 -17.36 -1.41
CA GLY A 14 -26.36 -17.26 -2.12
C GLY A 14 -25.22 -16.80 -1.20
N ALA A 15 -25.46 -15.72 -0.44
CA ALA A 15 -24.48 -15.18 0.50
C ALA A 15 -24.15 -16.17 1.64
N LEU A 16 -25.16 -16.90 2.13
CA LEU A 16 -25.01 -17.86 3.23
C LEU A 16 -24.23 -19.10 2.78
N ILE A 17 -24.54 -19.64 1.61
CA ILE A 17 -23.79 -20.78 1.04
C ILE A 17 -22.32 -20.40 0.84
N LYS A 18 -22.05 -19.18 0.37
CA LYS A 18 -20.68 -18.68 0.21
C LYS A 18 -19.93 -18.64 1.55
N ASP A 19 -20.56 -18.15 2.62
CA ASP A 19 -19.92 -18.07 3.94
C ASP A 19 -19.73 -19.45 4.61
N ILE A 20 -20.65 -20.39 4.36
CA ILE A 20 -20.49 -21.81 4.77
C ILE A 20 -19.30 -22.45 4.05
N LEU A 21 -19.21 -22.29 2.72
CA LEU A 21 -18.17 -22.93 1.91
C LEU A 21 -16.76 -22.38 2.16
N GLU A 22 -16.61 -21.09 2.46
CA GLU A 22 -15.29 -20.51 2.72
C GLU A 22 -14.72 -20.86 4.08
N ASP A 23 -15.41 -20.50 5.17
CA ASP A 23 -14.81 -20.47 6.50
C ASP A 23 -15.74 -21.01 7.60
N ASN A 24 -16.93 -21.53 7.24
CA ASN A 24 -18.01 -21.88 8.17
C ASN A 24 -18.36 -20.75 9.17
N LYS A 25 -18.11 -19.50 8.78
CA LYS A 25 -18.32 -18.30 9.61
C LYS A 25 -19.02 -17.24 8.79
N ILE A 26 -20.11 -16.71 9.34
CA ILE A 26 -20.83 -15.57 8.76
C ILE A 26 -19.98 -14.32 8.93
N LYS A 27 -19.60 -13.68 7.81
CA LYS A 27 -18.80 -12.45 7.83
C LYS A 27 -19.74 -11.26 8.03
N LEU A 28 -19.79 -10.73 9.26
CA LEU A 28 -20.59 -9.54 9.57
C LEU A 28 -19.95 -8.26 9.03
N PRO A 29 -20.74 -7.18 8.84
CA PRO A 29 -20.21 -5.89 8.43
C PRO A 29 -19.21 -5.38 9.45
N LYS A 30 -18.03 -4.97 8.99
CA LYS A 30 -16.99 -4.40 9.84
C LYS A 30 -16.28 -3.29 9.08
N LYS A 31 -15.92 -2.22 9.79
CA LYS A 31 -15.02 -1.19 9.29
C LYS A 31 -13.59 -1.72 9.36
N ILE A 32 -12.92 -1.78 8.21
CA ILE A 32 -11.52 -2.20 8.07
C ILE A 32 -10.79 -1.01 7.41
N ASN A 33 -9.81 -0.43 8.11
CA ASN A 33 -8.96 0.65 7.60
C ASN A 33 -9.69 1.87 6.99
N GLY A 34 -10.79 2.29 7.61
CA GLY A 34 -11.58 3.42 7.10
C GLY A 34 -12.70 3.03 6.14
N GLU A 35 -12.63 1.85 5.53
CA GLU A 35 -13.59 1.34 4.55
C GLU A 35 -14.60 0.36 5.17
N LEU A 36 -15.83 0.35 4.64
CA LEU A 36 -16.91 -0.51 5.12
C LEU A 36 -16.90 -1.84 4.34
N SER A 37 -16.47 -2.92 5.00
CA SER A 37 -16.67 -4.28 4.48
C SER A 37 -18.06 -4.75 4.88
N LEU A 38 -18.96 -4.93 3.92
CA LEU A 38 -20.36 -5.37 4.16
C LEU A 38 -20.50 -6.87 4.44
N GLY A 39 -19.53 -7.70 4.04
CA GLY A 39 -19.57 -9.15 4.27
C GLY A 39 -20.84 -9.82 3.71
N PHE A 40 -21.47 -10.68 4.51
CA PHE A 40 -22.74 -11.35 4.23
C PHE A 40 -23.82 -10.38 3.74
N LEU A 41 -23.97 -9.23 4.40
CA LEU A 41 -24.96 -8.21 4.06
C LEU A 41 -24.74 -7.61 2.66
N GLY A 42 -23.48 -7.56 2.19
CA GLY A 42 -23.17 -7.13 0.82
C GLY A 42 -23.76 -8.07 -0.23
N GLY A 43 -23.72 -9.38 0.04
CA GLY A 43 -24.35 -10.39 -0.82
C GLY A 43 -25.87 -10.29 -0.82
N VAL A 44 -26.49 -10.08 0.35
CA VAL A 44 -27.95 -9.89 0.46
C VAL A 44 -28.43 -8.70 -0.37
N VAL A 45 -27.77 -7.55 -0.23
CA VAL A 45 -28.13 -6.32 -0.96
C VAL A 45 -27.93 -6.49 -2.46
N ALA A 46 -26.79 -7.06 -2.88
CA ALA A 46 -26.52 -7.31 -4.29
C ALA A 46 -27.53 -8.29 -4.92
N GLY A 47 -27.88 -9.37 -4.23
CA GLY A 47 -28.88 -10.34 -4.69
C GLY A 47 -30.28 -9.72 -4.83
N GLY A 48 -30.70 -8.90 -3.87
CA GLY A 48 -31.99 -8.19 -3.94
C GLY A 48 -32.05 -7.18 -5.10
N LEU A 49 -30.98 -6.41 -5.32
CA LEU A 49 -30.88 -5.47 -6.44
C LEU A 49 -30.85 -6.18 -7.79
N VAL A 50 -30.04 -7.23 -7.95
CA VAL A 50 -29.97 -7.99 -9.21
C VAL A 50 -31.29 -8.69 -9.51
N GLY A 51 -31.96 -9.25 -8.50
CA GLY A 51 -33.29 -9.83 -8.66
C GLY A 51 -34.33 -8.82 -9.13
N TYR A 52 -34.28 -7.59 -8.61
CA TYR A 52 -35.13 -6.51 -9.09
C TYR A 52 -34.84 -6.15 -10.56
N LEU A 53 -33.57 -6.10 -10.96
CA LEU A 53 -33.14 -5.70 -12.32
C LEU A 53 -33.31 -6.77 -13.39
N THR A 54 -33.40 -8.05 -13.00
CA THR A 54 -33.48 -9.20 -13.90
C THR A 54 -34.89 -9.78 -13.98
N ASP A 55 -35.90 -8.92 -13.79
CA ASP A 55 -37.32 -9.27 -13.82
C ASP A 55 -37.67 -10.47 -12.91
N GLY A 56 -37.00 -10.57 -11.76
CA GLY A 56 -37.26 -11.64 -10.79
C GLY A 56 -36.58 -12.98 -11.07
N SER A 57 -35.43 -12.98 -11.75
CA SER A 57 -34.63 -14.21 -11.89
C SER A 57 -34.05 -14.66 -10.55
N PHE A 58 -34.59 -15.75 -9.99
CA PHE A 58 -34.08 -16.39 -8.78
C PHE A 58 -32.60 -16.74 -8.91
N LEU A 59 -32.21 -17.33 -10.06
CA LEU A 59 -30.85 -17.75 -10.30
C LEU A 59 -29.88 -16.57 -10.36
N ALA A 60 -30.27 -15.47 -11.00
CA ALA A 60 -29.45 -14.25 -11.04
C ALA A 60 -29.27 -13.65 -9.64
N SER A 61 -30.35 -13.58 -8.85
CA SER A 61 -30.34 -13.10 -7.47
C SER A 61 -29.43 -13.94 -6.57
N PHE A 62 -29.50 -15.26 -6.72
CA PHE A 62 -28.68 -16.22 -5.99
C PHE A 62 -27.20 -16.09 -6.35
N LEU A 63 -26.86 -16.09 -7.64
CA LEU A 63 -25.48 -15.97 -8.11
C LEU A 63 -24.87 -14.62 -7.74
N ALA A 64 -25.66 -13.55 -7.78
CA ALA A 64 -25.25 -12.23 -7.31
C ALA A 64 -24.98 -12.26 -5.79
N GLY A 65 -25.85 -12.86 -5.00
CA GLY A 65 -25.63 -13.02 -3.56
C GLY A 65 -24.38 -13.83 -3.22
N TYR A 66 -24.11 -14.89 -3.97
CA TYR A 66 -22.93 -15.75 -3.81
C TYR A 66 -21.63 -15.03 -4.19
N SER A 67 -21.60 -14.37 -5.36
CA SER A 67 -20.37 -13.82 -5.93
C SER A 67 -20.03 -12.41 -5.46
N ALA A 68 -21.02 -11.60 -5.05
CA ALA A 68 -20.80 -10.20 -4.70
C ALA A 68 -19.75 -10.00 -3.59
N PRO A 69 -19.73 -10.75 -2.47
CA PRO A 69 -18.71 -10.58 -1.44
C PRO A 69 -17.29 -10.85 -1.95
N LEU A 70 -17.13 -11.80 -2.88
CA LEU A 70 -15.85 -12.14 -3.51
C LEU A 70 -15.38 -11.07 -4.48
N VAL A 71 -16.30 -10.61 -5.34
CA VAL A 71 -16.04 -9.55 -6.31
C VAL A 71 -15.69 -8.26 -5.59
N ILE A 72 -16.46 -7.87 -4.57
CA ILE A 72 -16.16 -6.70 -3.73
C ILE A 72 -14.78 -6.88 -3.09
N LYS A 73 -14.47 -8.02 -2.47
CA LYS A 73 -13.12 -8.25 -1.88
C LYS A 73 -11.99 -8.18 -2.90
N LYS A 74 -12.24 -8.53 -4.17
CA LYS A 74 -11.24 -8.48 -5.26
C LYS A 74 -11.12 -7.08 -5.89
N LEU A 75 -12.19 -6.30 -5.84
CA LEU A 75 -12.24 -4.90 -6.31
C LEU A 75 -11.76 -3.93 -5.23
N LEU A 76 -11.87 -4.31 -3.96
CA LEU A 76 -11.24 -3.59 -2.87
C LEU A 76 -9.72 -3.72 -3.01
N PRO A 77 -8.97 -2.61 -2.95
CA PRO A 77 -7.52 -2.65 -3.04
C PRO A 77 -6.96 -3.53 -1.92
N LYS A 78 -6.20 -4.57 -2.28
CA LYS A 78 -5.50 -5.43 -1.32
C LYS A 78 -4.35 -4.64 -0.69
N GLU A 79 -4.36 -4.53 0.63
CA GLU A 79 -3.32 -3.88 1.46
C GLU A 79 -1.90 -4.47 1.22
N GLU A 80 -1.80 -5.73 0.78
CA GLU A 80 -0.53 -6.39 0.46
C GLU A 80 0.10 -5.88 -0.86
N ASN A 81 -0.70 -5.35 -1.79
CA ASN A 81 -0.18 -4.71 -3.01
C ASN A 81 0.38 -3.31 -2.74
N GLN A 82 0.03 -2.65 -1.63
CA GLN A 82 0.52 -1.29 -1.37
C GLN A 82 2.00 -1.26 -0.97
N ILE A 83 2.51 -2.27 -0.26
CA ILE A 83 3.93 -2.31 0.12
C ILE A 83 4.81 -2.56 -1.11
N LEU A 84 4.44 -3.54 -1.94
CA LEU A 84 5.14 -3.85 -3.19
C LEU A 84 4.99 -2.73 -4.24
N GLU A 85 3.83 -2.08 -4.36
CA GLU A 85 3.66 -0.92 -5.24
C GLU A 85 4.42 0.31 -4.71
N ASN A 86 4.45 0.56 -3.40
CA ASN A 86 5.19 1.67 -2.83
C ASN A 86 6.71 1.49 -2.94
N GLU A 87 7.25 0.29 -2.68
CA GLU A 87 8.67 -0.01 -2.90
C GLU A 87 9.05 0.13 -4.38
N ASN A 88 8.22 -0.40 -5.29
CA ASN A 88 8.41 -0.21 -6.72
C ASN A 88 8.28 1.27 -7.12
N ASN A 89 7.42 2.05 -6.48
CA ASN A 89 7.27 3.49 -6.75
C ASN A 89 8.50 4.28 -6.30
N ILE A 90 9.00 4.05 -5.08
CA ILE A 90 10.19 4.73 -4.56
C ILE A 90 11.45 4.35 -5.35
N GLU A 91 11.64 3.08 -5.69
CA GLU A 91 12.79 2.67 -6.52
C GLU A 91 12.75 3.35 -7.89
N ASN A 92 11.59 3.38 -8.54
CA ASN A 92 11.40 4.08 -9.82
C ASN A 92 11.60 5.59 -9.69
N LEU A 93 11.16 6.19 -8.59
CA LEU A 93 11.38 7.60 -8.28
C LEU A 93 12.87 7.91 -8.14
N ILE A 94 13.60 7.12 -7.34
CA ILE A 94 15.07 7.21 -7.22
C ILE A 94 15.71 7.09 -8.60
N ARG A 95 15.29 6.09 -9.38
CA ARG A 95 15.85 5.81 -10.70
C ARG A 95 15.65 6.98 -11.67
N SER A 96 14.47 7.59 -11.66
CA SER A 96 14.14 8.74 -12.53
C SER A 96 14.93 9.99 -12.16
N ILE A 97 14.98 10.35 -10.88
CA ILE A 97 15.68 11.55 -10.41
C ILE A 97 17.19 11.38 -10.54
N ALA A 98 17.75 10.23 -10.16
CA ALA A 98 19.18 9.97 -10.30
C ALA A 98 19.63 10.05 -11.76
N LYS A 99 18.85 9.50 -12.71
CA LYS A 99 19.11 9.66 -14.14
C LYS A 99 19.08 11.12 -14.58
N ALA A 100 18.07 11.88 -14.13
CA ALA A 100 17.96 13.30 -14.46
C ALA A 100 19.12 14.14 -13.89
N GLU A 101 19.63 13.76 -12.72
CA GLU A 101 20.76 14.41 -12.04
C GLU A 101 22.14 13.91 -12.51
N LEU A 102 22.18 12.96 -13.46
CA LEU A 102 23.39 12.29 -13.98
C LEU A 102 24.19 11.51 -12.92
N VAL A 103 23.49 10.89 -11.98
CA VAL A 103 24.04 10.00 -10.95
C VAL A 103 23.68 8.55 -11.27
N ASP A 104 24.57 7.60 -10.97
CA ASP A 104 24.29 6.16 -11.15
C ASP A 104 23.05 5.77 -10.34
N PRO A 105 21.94 5.40 -11.02
CA PRO A 105 20.68 5.07 -10.35
C PRO A 105 20.81 3.84 -9.47
N ASP A 106 21.59 2.85 -9.89
CA ASP A 106 21.72 1.61 -9.13
C ASP A 106 22.54 1.85 -7.85
N LEU A 107 23.53 2.75 -7.89
CA LEU A 107 24.21 3.22 -6.68
C LEU A 107 23.25 3.93 -5.73
N ALA A 108 22.45 4.87 -6.23
CA ALA A 108 21.49 5.61 -5.42
C ALA A 108 20.48 4.67 -4.72
N ILE A 109 19.95 3.68 -5.46
CA ILE A 109 19.05 2.66 -4.93
C ILE A 109 19.74 1.79 -3.86
N ARG A 110 20.99 1.34 -4.12
CA ARG A 110 21.74 0.53 -3.15
C ARG A 110 21.96 1.29 -1.84
N VAL A 111 22.36 2.56 -1.90
CA VAL A 111 22.56 3.39 -0.71
C VAL A 111 21.24 3.55 0.04
N ALA A 112 20.16 3.98 -0.62
CA ALA A 112 18.84 4.15 0.02
C ALA A 112 18.31 2.85 0.64
N ARG A 113 18.55 1.70 0.00
CA ARG A 113 18.16 0.38 0.54
C ARG A 113 18.96 0.03 1.79
N CYS A 114 20.26 0.32 1.81
CA CYS A 114 21.12 0.07 2.97
C CYS A 114 20.85 1.01 4.15
N GLU A 115 20.45 2.25 3.87
CA GLU A 115 20.18 3.27 4.90
C GLU A 115 18.80 3.11 5.54
N SER A 116 17.76 2.89 4.73
CA SER A 116 16.37 2.94 5.21
C SER A 116 15.51 1.78 4.73
N ASN A 117 16.06 0.83 3.98
CA ASN A 117 15.30 -0.16 3.22
C ASN A 117 14.23 0.50 2.32
N LEU A 118 14.61 1.60 1.65
CA LEU A 118 13.73 2.40 0.76
C LEU A 118 12.51 3.01 1.48
N ASN A 119 12.57 3.21 2.80
CA ASN A 119 11.48 3.81 3.57
C ASN A 119 11.67 5.33 3.73
N PRO A 120 10.83 6.19 3.11
CA PRO A 120 10.94 7.63 3.24
C PRO A 120 10.63 8.17 4.63
N ASN A 121 9.96 7.38 5.48
CA ASN A 121 9.61 7.75 6.84
C ASN A 121 10.57 7.12 7.88
N ALA A 122 11.70 6.56 7.44
CA ALA A 122 12.67 5.97 8.36
C ALA A 122 13.26 7.04 9.28
N ILE A 123 13.29 6.73 10.58
CA ILE A 123 13.88 7.59 11.60
C ILE A 123 14.73 6.75 12.54
N ASN A 124 15.96 7.19 12.76
CA ASN A 124 16.84 6.64 13.78
C ASN A 124 17.27 7.75 14.74
N ILE A 125 17.25 7.48 16.05
CA ILE A 125 17.61 8.44 17.08
C ILE A 125 18.96 8.02 17.67
N ASN A 126 19.95 8.88 17.52
CA ASN A 126 21.29 8.66 18.02
C ASN A 126 21.40 8.96 19.51
N LYS A 127 22.43 8.41 20.15
CA LYS A 127 22.67 8.58 21.60
C LYS A 127 22.87 10.05 22.01
N ASP A 128 23.31 10.90 21.09
CA ASP A 128 23.49 12.33 21.30
C ASP A 128 22.22 13.16 21.06
N GLY A 129 21.09 12.50 20.76
CA GLY A 129 19.80 13.13 20.49
C GLY A 129 19.60 13.59 19.04
N SER A 130 20.61 13.45 18.17
CA SER A 130 20.44 13.73 16.74
C SER A 130 19.55 12.67 16.06
N LYS A 131 18.90 13.05 14.97
CA LYS A 131 18.00 12.18 14.20
C LYS A 131 18.55 11.94 12.80
N ASP A 132 18.58 10.69 12.36
CA ASP A 132 18.80 10.33 10.96
C ASP A 132 17.44 10.10 10.30
N ARG A 133 17.17 10.81 9.20
CA ARG A 133 15.80 10.99 8.70
C ARG A 133 15.68 10.64 7.22
N GLY A 134 14.62 9.91 6.89
CA GLY A 134 14.16 9.61 5.55
C GLY A 134 15.04 8.64 4.77
N LEU A 135 14.90 8.68 3.44
CA LEU A 135 15.45 7.66 2.52
C LEU A 135 16.95 7.46 2.66
N TYR A 136 17.69 8.56 2.78
CA TYR A 136 19.15 8.58 2.89
C TYR A 136 19.64 8.90 4.31
N GLN A 137 18.78 8.79 5.32
CA GLN A 137 19.17 8.95 6.73
C GLN A 137 19.92 10.27 7.00
N ILE A 138 19.34 11.40 6.56
CA ILE A 138 19.95 12.74 6.68
C ILE A 138 19.98 13.16 8.16
N ASN A 139 21.19 13.24 8.71
CA ASN A 139 21.40 13.55 10.13
C ASN A 139 21.09 15.03 10.46
N SER A 140 20.26 15.26 11.48
CA SER A 140 19.81 16.59 11.90
C SER A 140 20.88 17.48 12.54
N LYS A 141 22.01 16.91 12.97
CA LYS A 141 23.12 17.64 13.58
C LYS A 141 24.15 18.08 12.54
N TRP A 142 24.37 17.29 11.50
CA TRP A 142 25.26 17.63 10.39
C TRP A 142 24.59 18.48 9.31
N HIS A 143 23.26 18.34 9.16
CA HIS A 143 22.43 19.11 8.25
C HIS A 143 21.29 19.83 8.97
N PRO A 144 21.61 20.81 9.85
CA PRO A 144 20.59 21.60 10.55
C PRO A 144 19.74 22.47 9.60
N GLU A 145 20.24 22.74 8.39
CA GLU A 145 19.52 23.45 7.33
C GLU A 145 18.37 22.64 6.71
N VAL A 146 18.34 21.31 6.91
CA VAL A 146 17.30 20.43 6.36
C VAL A 146 16.24 20.15 7.43
N SER A 147 15.01 20.57 7.17
CA SER A 147 13.88 20.34 8.07
C SER A 147 13.49 18.85 8.14
N ASP A 148 12.71 18.45 9.17
CA ASP A 148 12.21 17.07 9.24
C ASP A 148 11.30 16.76 8.04
N GLU A 149 10.45 17.71 7.64
CA GLU A 149 9.57 17.60 6.48
C GLU A 149 10.33 17.40 5.17
N GLU A 150 11.42 18.16 4.98
CA GLU A 150 12.28 18.01 3.80
C GLU A 150 13.03 16.68 3.81
N ALA A 151 13.51 16.24 4.97
CA ALA A 151 14.24 14.98 5.07
C ALA A 151 13.35 13.76 4.76
N PHE A 152 12.07 13.81 5.16
CA PHE A 152 11.08 12.77 4.89
C PHE A 152 10.45 12.86 3.49
N ASP A 153 10.58 14.00 2.79
CA ASP A 153 10.13 14.11 1.40
C ASP A 153 11.06 13.28 0.47
N PRO A 154 10.53 12.25 -0.24
CA PRO A 154 11.35 11.39 -1.08
C PRO A 154 12.12 12.17 -2.15
N VAL A 155 11.47 13.16 -2.79
CA VAL A 155 12.05 13.91 -3.90
C VAL A 155 13.23 14.75 -3.43
N PHE A 156 13.04 15.48 -2.33
CA PHE A 156 14.10 16.26 -1.69
C PHE A 156 15.25 15.36 -1.26
N SER A 157 14.96 14.27 -0.54
CA SER A 157 15.98 13.35 -0.02
C SER A 157 16.85 12.77 -1.14
N ILE A 158 16.24 12.38 -2.28
CA ILE A 158 16.97 11.88 -3.45
C ILE A 158 17.83 12.97 -4.09
N LYS A 159 17.29 14.18 -4.27
CA LYS A 159 18.06 15.30 -4.83
C LYS A 159 19.23 15.70 -3.92
N PHE A 160 19.01 15.67 -2.61
CA PHE A 160 20.04 15.90 -1.62
C PHE A 160 21.19 14.90 -1.77
N PHE A 161 20.89 13.61 -1.84
CA PHE A 161 21.89 12.57 -2.11
C PHE A 161 22.62 12.80 -3.44
N CYS A 162 21.89 13.08 -4.53
CA CYS A 162 22.50 13.30 -5.84
C CYS A 162 23.43 14.51 -5.85
N LYS A 163 23.07 15.58 -5.14
CA LYS A 163 23.91 16.77 -4.97
C LYS A 163 25.18 16.43 -4.18
N ALA A 164 25.03 15.80 -3.02
CA ALA A 164 26.15 15.37 -2.18
C ALA A 164 27.12 14.46 -2.94
N TYR A 165 26.60 13.49 -3.72
CA TYR A 165 27.41 12.62 -4.57
C TYR A 165 28.23 13.41 -5.60
N LYS A 166 27.62 14.37 -6.30
CA LYS A 166 28.31 15.22 -7.28
C LYS A 166 29.37 16.13 -6.65
N GLU A 167 29.16 16.53 -5.39
CA GLU A 167 30.12 17.30 -4.60
C GLU A 167 31.24 16.43 -3.99
N GLY A 168 31.17 15.11 -4.17
CA GLY A 168 32.19 14.16 -3.68
C GLY A 168 31.95 13.67 -2.26
N HIS A 169 30.78 13.94 -1.68
CA HIS A 169 30.43 13.64 -0.29
C HIS A 169 29.81 12.24 -0.08
N LEU A 170 30.24 11.25 -0.86
CA LEU A 170 29.78 9.86 -0.67
C LEU A 170 30.25 9.27 0.68
N ASP A 171 31.24 9.90 1.32
CA ASP A 171 31.77 9.51 2.62
C ASP A 171 30.76 9.66 3.78
N TRP A 172 29.72 10.48 3.63
CA TRP A 172 28.64 10.62 4.62
C TRP A 172 27.90 9.29 4.86
N TRP A 173 27.83 8.42 3.84
CA TRP A 173 27.21 7.10 3.90
C TRP A 173 28.23 5.95 4.08
N ASN A 174 29.46 6.25 4.54
CA ASN A 174 30.49 5.21 4.73
C ASN A 174 30.10 4.17 5.81
N THR A 175 29.23 4.52 6.76
CA THR A 175 28.77 3.60 7.81
C THR A 175 28.11 2.36 7.22
N THR A 176 27.39 2.51 6.12
CA THR A 176 26.71 1.41 5.40
C THR A 176 27.49 0.93 4.17
N LYS A 177 28.75 1.35 4.00
CA LYS A 177 29.58 1.03 2.82
C LYS A 177 29.65 -0.44 2.45
N ASN A 178 29.76 -1.30 3.46
CA ASN A 178 29.84 -2.74 3.23
C ASN A 178 28.56 -3.31 2.60
N CYS A 179 27.42 -2.62 2.77
CA CYS A 179 26.14 -3.01 2.20
C CYS A 179 25.99 -2.54 0.74
N TRP A 180 26.36 -1.29 0.39
CA TRP A 180 26.12 -0.76 -0.96
C TRP A 180 27.29 -0.90 -1.94
N LYS A 181 28.51 -1.24 -1.46
CA LYS A 181 29.71 -1.43 -2.28
C LYS A 181 29.80 -2.81 -2.95
N ASN A 182 29.15 -3.83 -2.36
CA ASN A 182 29.12 -5.18 -2.91
C ASN A 182 27.75 -5.41 -3.58
N PRO A 183 27.68 -5.37 -4.93
CA PRO A 183 26.44 -5.64 -5.65
C PRO A 183 25.96 -7.08 -5.52
#